data_AF-A0A485AXX5-F1
#
_entry.id   AF-A0A485AXX5-F1
#
_cell.length_a   1.000
_cell.length_b   1.000
_cell.length_c   1.000
_cell.angle_alpha   90.00
_cell.angle_beta   90.00
_cell.angle_gamma   90.00
#
_symmetry.space_group_name_H-M   'P 1'
#
loop_
_entity.id
_entity.type
_entity.pdbx_description
1 polymer ?
#
loop_
_entity_poly.entity_id
_entity_poly.type
_entity_poly.pdbx_seq_one_letter_code
_entity_poly.pdbx_strand_id
1 'polypeptide(L)'
;MALTDTKVRSAKPEAKEYSLVDGDGMFLLIHPNGSKYWRFRFRFGGKQHLMAFGVYPETSLADARQKREEARRLVAAGVDPREHKRAVKEEQAKEVIIFESVARDWHASNQKWSESHSARVLKSLEDNLFDTIGKRNIAELKTRDLLIPIKAVEMSGRLEVAARLQQRTTAIMRFAVQSGLIDYNPAQEITGAVATAKRQHRAALELNRIPELLHRIDTYTGRPLTRLAVELTLLVFIRSSELRFARWSEVDFETAMWTISFQRGLSTSDNGRLWLSK
;
A
#
# COMPACT_ATOMS: atom_id res chain seq x y z
N MET A 1 51.15 6.45 -22.83
CA MET A 1 51.10 5.18 -23.59
C MET A 1 50.02 4.33 -22.96
N ALA A 2 49.09 3.80 -23.77
CA ALA A 2 47.98 2.99 -23.25
C ALA A 2 48.49 1.70 -22.59
N LEU A 3 47.79 1.23 -21.56
CA LEU A 3 48.12 -0.04 -20.92
C LEU A 3 47.69 -1.21 -21.81
N THR A 4 48.42 -2.31 -21.67
CA THR A 4 48.05 -3.62 -22.20
C THR A 4 47.68 -4.52 -21.03
N ASP A 5 46.81 -5.50 -21.27
CA ASP A 5 46.38 -6.45 -20.25
C ASP A 5 47.58 -7.20 -19.63
N THR A 6 48.56 -7.57 -20.45
CA THR A 6 49.83 -8.17 -20.01
C THR A 6 50.57 -7.29 -19.00
N LYS A 7 50.65 -5.97 -19.27
CA LYS A 7 51.33 -5.00 -18.40
C LYS A 7 50.58 -4.79 -17.09
N VAL A 8 49.24 -4.82 -17.12
CA VAL A 8 48.37 -4.76 -15.94
C VAL A 8 48.58 -6.00 -15.07
N ARG A 9 48.58 -7.19 -15.69
CA ARG A 9 48.76 -8.47 -15.00
C ARG A 9 50.14 -8.57 -14.36
N SER A 10 51.20 -8.18 -15.08
CA SER A 10 52.59 -8.29 -14.63
C SER A 10 53.00 -7.24 -13.59
N ALA A 11 52.21 -6.19 -13.38
CA ALA A 11 52.55 -5.14 -12.43
C ALA A 11 52.59 -5.67 -10.99
N LYS A 12 53.72 -5.46 -10.30
CA LYS A 12 53.98 -5.96 -8.94
C LYS A 12 53.74 -4.85 -7.89
N PRO A 13 53.31 -5.20 -6.68
CA PRO A 13 53.25 -4.24 -5.58
C PRO A 13 54.63 -3.69 -5.24
N GLU A 14 54.68 -2.44 -4.81
CA GLU A 14 55.87 -1.76 -4.29
C GLU A 14 55.63 -1.31 -2.84
N ALA A 15 56.66 -0.79 -2.17
CA ALA A 15 56.56 -0.31 -0.79
C ALA A 15 55.56 0.85 -0.62
N LYS A 16 55.28 1.60 -1.69
CA LYS A 16 54.28 2.68 -1.73
C LYS A 16 53.34 2.46 -2.91
N GLU A 17 52.14 3.02 -2.80
CA GLU A 17 51.20 2.98 -3.92
C GLU A 17 51.73 3.77 -5.13
N TYR A 18 51.52 3.23 -6.33
CA TYR A 18 51.91 3.87 -7.57
C TYR A 18 50.86 3.68 -8.66
N SER A 19 50.88 4.56 -9.65
CA SER A 19 49.88 4.57 -10.73
C SER A 19 50.48 4.23 -12.09
N LEU A 20 49.83 3.33 -12.81
CA LEU A 20 50.08 3.08 -14.22
C LEU A 20 49.01 3.78 -15.06
N VAL A 21 49.41 4.75 -15.88
CA VAL A 21 48.46 5.57 -16.66
C VAL A 21 48.02 4.81 -17.92
N ASP A 22 46.71 4.72 -18.16
CA ASP A 22 46.14 4.21 -19.42
C ASP A 22 45.87 5.33 -20.43
N GLY A 23 45.51 6.52 -19.94
CA GLY A 23 45.20 7.68 -20.78
C GLY A 23 43.81 8.23 -20.50
N ASP A 24 43.55 9.44 -21.01
CA ASP A 24 42.27 10.15 -20.83
C ASP A 24 41.82 10.23 -19.36
N GLY A 25 42.76 10.49 -18.45
CA GLY A 25 42.47 10.58 -17.01
C GLY A 25 42.29 9.22 -16.30
N MET A 26 42.27 8.09 -17.02
CA MET A 26 42.22 6.75 -16.42
C MET A 26 43.62 6.20 -16.12
N PHE A 27 43.74 5.54 -14.97
CA PHE A 27 44.95 4.86 -14.52
C PHE A 27 44.62 3.68 -13.61
N LEU A 28 45.56 2.74 -13.51
CA LEU A 28 45.54 1.66 -12.54
C LEU A 28 46.36 2.08 -11.32
N LEU A 29 45.74 2.11 -10.15
CA LEU A 29 46.42 2.34 -8.87
C LEU A 29 46.77 0.99 -8.23
N ILE A 30 48.05 0.79 -7.93
CA ILE A 30 48.57 -0.47 -7.37
C ILE A 30 48.97 -0.19 -5.93
N HIS A 31 48.37 -0.92 -4.99
CA HIS A 31 48.69 -0.78 -3.57
C HIS A 31 49.79 -1.76 -3.14
N PRO A 32 50.51 -1.48 -2.04
CA PRO A 32 51.52 -2.38 -1.48
C PRO A 32 51.01 -3.79 -1.13
N ASN A 33 49.71 -3.93 -0.84
CA ASN A 33 49.07 -5.23 -0.58
C ASN A 33 48.74 -6.04 -1.85
N GLY A 34 49.11 -5.55 -3.04
CA GLY A 34 48.89 -6.22 -4.33
C GLY A 34 47.54 -5.93 -4.99
N SER A 35 46.63 -5.23 -4.33
CA SER A 35 45.33 -4.86 -4.92
C SER A 35 45.50 -3.76 -6.00
N LYS A 36 44.76 -3.90 -7.09
CA LYS A 36 44.87 -3.06 -8.29
C LYS A 36 43.53 -2.42 -8.61
N TYR A 37 43.43 -1.10 -8.51
CA TYR A 37 42.18 -0.36 -8.67
C TYR A 37 42.17 0.45 -9.96
N TRP A 38 41.11 0.32 -10.74
CA TRP A 38 40.84 1.24 -11.83
C TRP A 38 40.31 2.57 -11.28
N ARG A 39 41.05 3.63 -11.56
CA ARG A 39 40.74 5.00 -11.13
C ARG A 39 40.65 5.92 -12.32
N PHE A 40 39.74 6.88 -12.24
CA PHE A 40 39.52 7.89 -13.25
C PHE A 40 39.50 9.27 -12.63
N ARG A 41 40.38 10.14 -13.12
CA ARG A 41 40.54 11.52 -12.70
C ARG A 41 39.88 12.42 -13.75
N PHE A 42 38.95 13.26 -13.30
CA PHE A 42 38.23 14.21 -14.16
C PHE A 42 38.07 15.55 -13.45
N ARG A 43 37.68 16.58 -14.21
CA ARG A 43 37.31 17.89 -13.66
C ARG A 43 35.83 18.15 -13.91
N PHE A 44 35.16 18.64 -12.89
CA PHE A 44 33.76 19.06 -12.95
C PHE A 44 33.58 20.25 -12.02
N GLY A 45 32.83 21.28 -12.44
CA GLY A 45 32.64 22.49 -11.64
C GLY A 45 33.95 23.19 -11.21
N GLY A 46 34.99 23.13 -12.05
CA GLY A 46 36.31 23.72 -11.76
C GLY A 46 37.17 22.96 -10.74
N LYS A 47 36.67 21.85 -10.16
CA LYS A 47 37.40 21.02 -9.19
C LYS A 47 37.80 19.68 -9.79
N GLN A 48 38.91 19.13 -9.33
CA GLN A 48 39.38 17.81 -9.72
C GLN A 48 38.75 16.74 -8.82
N HIS A 49 38.24 15.68 -9.44
CA HIS A 49 37.60 14.56 -8.76
C HIS A 49 38.22 13.22 -9.18
N LEU A 50 38.06 12.23 -8.31
CA LEU A 50 38.53 10.87 -8.52
C LEU A 50 37.33 9.90 -8.41
N MET A 51 37.16 9.04 -9.41
CA MET A 51 36.12 8.02 -9.47
C MET A 51 36.76 6.63 -9.55
N ALA A 52 36.14 5.64 -8.91
CA ALA A 52 36.55 4.24 -8.98
C ALA A 52 35.69 3.49 -10.01
N PHE A 53 36.35 2.73 -10.90
CA PHE A 53 35.69 1.89 -11.90
C PHE A 53 35.66 0.41 -11.55
N GLY A 54 36.47 -0.02 -10.59
CA GLY A 54 36.48 -1.39 -10.08
C GLY A 54 37.88 -1.81 -9.64
N VAL A 55 37.99 -3.08 -9.26
CA VAL A 55 39.24 -3.76 -8.91
C VAL A 55 39.56 -4.73 -10.03
N TYR A 56 40.84 -4.88 -10.36
CA TYR A 56 41.32 -5.93 -11.27
C TYR A 56 41.65 -7.19 -10.44
N PRO A 57 41.24 -8.40 -10.88
CA PRO A 57 40.73 -8.73 -12.21
C PRO A 57 39.21 -8.67 -12.38
N GLU A 58 38.41 -8.36 -11.35
CA GLU A 58 36.94 -8.37 -11.46
C GLU A 58 36.39 -7.38 -12.49
N THR A 59 37.11 -6.29 -12.74
CA THR A 59 36.89 -5.36 -13.84
C THR A 59 38.08 -5.44 -14.79
N SER A 60 37.84 -5.92 -16.01
CA SER A 60 38.88 -6.01 -17.03
C SER A 60 39.32 -4.62 -17.50
N LEU A 61 40.47 -4.54 -18.18
CA LEU A 61 40.92 -3.30 -18.82
C LEU A 61 39.89 -2.78 -19.84
N ALA A 62 39.22 -3.68 -20.58
CA ALA A 62 38.18 -3.31 -21.53
C ALA A 62 36.97 -2.68 -20.84
N ASP A 63 36.47 -3.31 -19.76
CA ASP A 63 35.34 -2.78 -18.99
C ASP A 63 35.68 -1.44 -18.33
N ALA A 64 36.91 -1.28 -17.84
CA ALA A 64 37.39 -0.02 -17.28
C ALA A 64 37.39 1.10 -18.33
N ARG A 65 37.80 0.81 -19.57
CA ARG A 65 37.75 1.76 -20.69
C ARG A 65 36.32 2.10 -21.09
N GLN A 66 35.40 1.13 -21.10
CA GLN A 66 33.98 1.42 -21.37
C GLN A 66 33.39 2.37 -20.32
N LYS A 67 33.61 2.08 -19.02
CA LYS A 67 33.20 2.94 -17.91
C LYS A 67 33.81 4.34 -17.99
N ARG A 68 35.04 4.45 -18.49
CA ARG A 68 35.71 5.74 -18.77
C ARG A 68 34.96 6.54 -19.83
N GLU A 69 34.63 5.93 -20.97
CA GLU A 69 33.92 6.61 -22.05
C GLU A 69 32.53 7.08 -21.62
N GLU A 70 31.80 6.26 -20.87
CA GLU A 70 30.52 6.64 -20.27
C GLU A 70 30.65 7.84 -19.32
N ALA A 71 31.63 7.81 -18.41
CA ALA A 71 31.88 8.91 -17.49
C ALA A 71 32.30 10.20 -18.23
N ARG A 72 33.12 10.09 -19.29
CA ARG A 72 33.51 11.24 -20.11
C ARG A 72 32.32 11.85 -20.85
N ARG A 73 31.40 11.02 -21.38
CA ARG A 73 30.17 11.50 -22.01
C ARG A 73 29.29 12.28 -21.02
N LEU A 74 29.16 11.79 -19.79
CA LEU A 74 28.41 12.50 -18.73
C LEU A 74 29.05 13.85 -18.39
N VAL A 75 30.37 13.89 -18.20
CA VAL A 75 31.09 15.16 -17.95
C VAL A 75 30.91 16.14 -19.11
N ALA A 76 31.01 15.68 -20.36
CA ALA A 76 30.80 16.51 -21.55
C ALA A 76 29.37 17.04 -21.66
N ALA A 77 28.38 16.29 -21.15
CA ALA A 77 26.99 16.72 -21.03
C ALA A 77 26.71 17.61 -19.81
N GLY A 78 27.72 17.96 -19.01
CA GLY A 78 27.54 18.80 -17.82
C GLY A 78 26.93 18.07 -16.62
N VAL A 79 26.99 16.73 -16.58
CA VAL A 79 26.50 15.91 -15.47
C VAL A 79 27.67 15.33 -14.67
N ASP A 80 27.65 15.40 -13.33
CA ASP A 80 28.67 14.74 -12.49
C ASP A 80 28.47 13.20 -12.53
N PRO A 81 29.42 12.42 -13.07
CA PRO A 81 29.32 10.96 -13.13
C PRO A 81 29.16 10.28 -11.76
N ARG A 82 29.65 10.92 -10.69
CA ARG A 82 29.55 10.38 -9.32
C ARG A 82 28.13 10.50 -8.79
N GLU A 83 27.47 11.63 -9.04
CA GLU A 83 26.07 11.83 -8.64
C GLU A 83 25.14 10.96 -9.47
N HIS A 84 25.38 10.85 -10.79
CA HIS A 84 24.62 9.93 -11.64
C HIS A 84 24.74 8.47 -11.15
N LYS A 85 25.96 8.02 -10.83
CA LYS A 85 26.17 6.67 -10.27
C LYS A 85 25.50 6.50 -8.90
N ARG A 86 25.47 7.54 -8.07
CA ARG A 86 24.79 7.52 -6.77
C ARG A 86 23.27 7.44 -6.96
N ALA A 87 22.69 8.26 -7.84
CA ALA A 87 21.27 8.26 -8.16
C ALA A 87 20.81 6.91 -8.74
N VAL A 88 21.57 6.33 -9.68
CA VAL A 88 21.27 4.99 -10.22
C VAL A 88 21.34 3.92 -9.12
N LYS A 89 22.33 4.01 -8.22
CA LYS A 89 22.46 3.06 -7.10
C LYS A 89 21.37 3.26 -6.06
N GLU A 90 20.97 4.50 -5.75
CA GLU A 90 19.85 4.82 -4.86
C GLU A 90 18.53 4.31 -5.46
N GLU A 91 18.32 4.46 -6.76
CA GLU A 91 17.16 3.92 -7.47
C GLU A 91 17.14 2.38 -7.46
N GLN A 92 18.31 1.74 -7.60
CA GLN A 92 18.46 0.27 -7.50
C GLN A 92 18.41 -0.27 -6.07
N ALA A 93 18.69 0.58 -5.07
CA ALA A 93 18.77 0.20 -3.65
C ALA A 93 17.51 0.55 -2.85
N LYS A 94 16.53 1.25 -3.44
CA LYS A 94 15.17 1.24 -2.91
C LYS A 94 14.71 -0.22 -2.90
N GLU A 95 14.58 -0.80 -1.71
CA GLU A 95 13.90 -2.08 -1.56
C GLU A 95 12.59 -1.99 -2.35
N VAL A 96 12.29 -3.01 -3.14
CA VAL A 96 11.05 -3.03 -3.92
C VAL A 96 9.89 -3.12 -2.92
N ILE A 97 9.35 -1.96 -2.56
CA ILE A 97 8.20 -1.88 -1.67
C ILE A 97 6.97 -2.18 -2.53
N ILE A 98 6.41 -3.36 -2.29
CA ILE A 98 5.29 -3.86 -3.07
C ILE A 98 3.96 -3.31 -2.54
N PHE A 99 2.96 -3.19 -3.41
CA PHE A 99 1.64 -2.66 -3.04
C PHE A 99 1.00 -3.41 -1.86
N GLU A 100 1.15 -4.74 -1.82
CA GLU A 100 0.56 -5.56 -0.75
C GLU A 100 1.13 -5.23 0.63
N SER A 101 2.44 -5.00 0.77
CA SER A 101 3.02 -4.69 2.07
C SER A 101 2.48 -3.36 2.60
N VAL A 102 2.43 -2.34 1.74
CA VAL A 102 1.88 -1.02 2.08
C VAL A 102 0.39 -1.10 2.40
N ALA A 103 -0.37 -1.93 1.68
CA ALA A 103 -1.79 -2.14 1.96
C ALA A 103 -2.02 -2.78 3.34
N ARG A 104 -1.14 -3.71 3.75
CA ARG A 104 -1.19 -4.34 5.08
C ARG A 104 -0.77 -3.36 6.18
N ASP A 105 0.23 -2.53 5.95
CA ASP A 105 0.64 -1.48 6.90
C ASP A 105 -0.47 -0.43 7.08
N TRP A 106 -1.08 0.01 5.98
CA TRP A 106 -2.25 0.90 6.01
C TRP A 106 -3.40 0.25 6.80
N HIS A 107 -3.68 -1.03 6.57
CA HIS A 107 -4.72 -1.77 7.29
C HIS A 107 -4.43 -1.85 8.80
N ALA A 108 -3.19 -2.17 9.18
CA ALA A 108 -2.75 -2.25 10.57
C ALA A 108 -2.77 -0.89 11.28
N SER A 109 -2.59 0.22 10.54
CA SER A 109 -2.66 1.58 11.11
C SER A 109 -4.05 1.95 11.64
N ASN A 110 -5.11 1.21 11.25
CA ASN A 110 -6.48 1.56 11.59
C ASN A 110 -6.97 0.91 12.89
N GLN A 111 -6.74 1.59 14.01
CA GLN A 111 -7.11 1.09 15.35
C GLN A 111 -8.61 1.23 15.70
N LYS A 112 -9.40 1.92 14.87
CA LYS A 112 -10.82 2.20 15.18
C LYS A 112 -11.78 1.11 14.68
N TRP A 113 -11.30 0.18 13.86
CA TRP A 113 -12.15 -0.85 13.27
C TRP A 113 -12.40 -1.99 14.25
N SER A 114 -13.63 -2.50 14.26
CA SER A 114 -13.90 -3.79 14.91
C SER A 114 -13.11 -4.89 14.19
N GLU A 115 -12.75 -5.95 14.92
CA GLU A 115 -12.02 -7.10 14.38
C GLU A 115 -12.72 -7.69 13.15
N SER A 116 -14.05 -7.85 13.22
CA SER A 116 -14.87 -8.36 12.11
C SER A 116 -14.85 -7.44 10.88
N HIS A 117 -14.85 -6.13 11.07
CA HIS A 117 -14.77 -5.17 9.96
C HIS A 117 -13.37 -5.19 9.36
N SER A 118 -12.35 -5.17 10.21
CA SER A 118 -10.94 -5.24 9.83
C SER A 118 -10.64 -6.49 8.98
N ALA A 119 -11.06 -7.67 9.44
CA ALA A 119 -10.90 -8.92 8.70
C ALA A 119 -11.62 -8.91 7.34
N ARG A 120 -12.85 -8.38 7.29
CA ARG A 120 -13.62 -8.25 6.03
C ARG A 120 -12.94 -7.29 5.04
N VAL A 121 -12.35 -6.21 5.53
CA VAL A 121 -11.60 -5.26 4.69
C VAL A 121 -10.38 -5.95 4.08
N LEU A 122 -9.56 -6.62 4.89
CA LEU A 122 -8.34 -7.29 4.43
C LEU A 122 -8.65 -8.39 3.42
N LYS A 123 -9.60 -9.27 3.75
CA LYS A 123 -10.05 -10.33 2.84
C LYS A 123 -10.53 -9.78 1.50
N SER A 124 -11.25 -8.66 1.51
CA SER A 124 -11.68 -8.00 0.29
C SER A 124 -10.52 -7.48 -0.58
N LEU A 125 -9.38 -7.09 0.01
CA LEU A 125 -8.18 -6.69 -0.74
C LEU A 125 -7.45 -7.93 -1.29
N GLU A 126 -7.34 -8.98 -0.49
CA GLU A 126 -6.75 -10.27 -0.88
C GLU A 126 -7.49 -10.87 -2.08
N ASP A 127 -8.83 -10.97 -1.98
CA ASP A 127 -9.69 -11.60 -2.98
C ASP A 127 -9.75 -10.83 -4.31
N ASN A 128 -9.45 -9.51 -4.33
CA ASN A 128 -9.75 -8.67 -5.50
C ASN A 128 -8.58 -7.80 -5.99
N LEU A 129 -7.53 -7.54 -5.21
CA LEU A 129 -6.42 -6.66 -5.62
C LEU A 129 -5.06 -7.36 -5.64
N PHE A 130 -4.74 -8.16 -4.62
CA PHE A 130 -3.35 -8.61 -4.39
C PHE A 130 -2.84 -9.55 -5.47
N ASP A 131 -3.69 -10.40 -6.05
CA ASP A 131 -3.30 -11.29 -7.15
C ASP A 131 -2.83 -10.50 -8.39
N THR A 132 -3.48 -9.37 -8.69
CA THR A 132 -3.19 -8.58 -9.90
C THR A 132 -2.07 -7.55 -9.70
N ILE A 133 -2.09 -6.82 -8.57
CA ILE A 133 -1.17 -5.68 -8.34
C ILE A 133 -0.34 -5.80 -7.06
N GLY A 134 -0.61 -6.79 -6.20
CA GLY A 134 -0.01 -6.87 -4.86
C GLY A 134 1.51 -6.96 -4.85
N LYS A 135 2.09 -7.72 -5.79
CA LYS A 135 3.55 -7.93 -5.91
C LYS A 135 4.28 -6.85 -6.70
N ARG A 136 3.57 -5.86 -7.24
CA ARG A 136 4.17 -4.79 -8.05
C ARG A 136 4.73 -3.70 -7.15
N ASN A 137 5.84 -3.11 -7.58
CA ASN A 137 6.42 -1.94 -6.94
C ASN A 137 5.39 -0.81 -6.87
N ILE A 138 5.12 -0.30 -5.66
CA ILE A 138 4.13 0.75 -5.45
C ILE A 138 4.48 2.05 -6.18
N ALA A 139 5.78 2.35 -6.34
CA ALA A 139 6.26 3.55 -7.02
C ALA A 139 6.04 3.52 -8.55
N GLU A 140 5.85 2.33 -9.13
CA GLU A 140 5.66 2.16 -10.58
C GLU A 140 4.17 2.08 -10.97
N LEU A 141 3.26 1.96 -10.01
CA LEU A 141 1.83 1.83 -10.28
C LEU A 141 1.25 3.14 -10.80
N LYS A 142 0.62 3.08 -11.98
CA LYS A 142 -0.13 4.20 -12.57
C LYS A 142 -1.63 4.00 -12.40
N THR A 143 -2.41 5.06 -12.63
CA THR A 143 -3.89 5.03 -12.58
C THR A 143 -4.49 3.85 -13.37
N ARG A 144 -3.94 3.57 -14.56
CA ARG A 144 -4.37 2.44 -15.39
C ARG A 144 -4.17 1.10 -14.70
N ASP A 145 -3.04 0.89 -14.04
CA ASP A 145 -2.73 -0.37 -13.36
C ASP A 145 -3.69 -0.62 -12.20
N LEU A 146 -3.97 0.43 -11.42
CA LEU A 146 -4.88 0.38 -10.28
C LEU A 146 -6.34 0.12 -10.70
N LEU A 147 -6.73 0.57 -11.90
CA LEU A 147 -8.07 0.39 -12.45
C LEU A 147 -8.36 -1.06 -12.89
N ILE A 148 -7.36 -1.81 -13.35
CA ILE A 148 -7.54 -3.17 -13.89
C ILE A 148 -8.34 -4.08 -12.93
N PRO A 149 -7.88 -4.30 -11.67
CA PRO A 149 -8.61 -5.18 -10.75
C PRO A 149 -9.99 -4.63 -10.37
N ILE A 150 -10.13 -3.30 -10.26
CA ILE A 150 -11.41 -2.67 -9.91
C ILE A 150 -12.44 -2.85 -11.04
N LYS A 151 -12.02 -2.66 -12.29
CA LYS A 151 -12.84 -2.90 -13.49
C LYS A 151 -13.24 -4.36 -13.62
N ALA A 152 -12.37 -5.31 -13.27
CA ALA A 152 -12.72 -6.72 -13.26
C ALA A 152 -13.89 -7.02 -12.29
N VAL A 153 -13.88 -6.41 -11.10
CA VAL A 153 -14.98 -6.53 -10.14
C VAL A 153 -16.25 -5.84 -10.64
N GLU A 154 -16.12 -4.66 -11.25
CA GLU A 154 -17.24 -3.93 -11.86
C GLU A 154 -17.94 -4.76 -12.95
N MET A 155 -17.17 -5.36 -13.86
CA MET A 155 -17.70 -6.21 -14.94
C MET A 155 -18.43 -7.46 -14.41
N SER A 156 -18.11 -7.92 -13.19
CA SER A 156 -18.86 -9.00 -12.53
C SER A 156 -20.21 -8.56 -11.92
N GLY A 157 -20.60 -7.29 -12.07
CA GLY A 157 -21.85 -6.73 -11.54
C GLY A 157 -21.79 -6.34 -10.06
N ARG A 158 -20.68 -6.58 -9.37
CA ARG A 158 -20.47 -6.27 -7.94
C ARG A 158 -20.09 -4.80 -7.73
N LEU A 159 -20.96 -3.88 -8.15
CA LEU A 159 -20.70 -2.44 -8.20
C LEU A 159 -20.35 -1.81 -6.84
N GLU A 160 -21.02 -2.22 -5.75
CA GLU A 160 -20.68 -1.72 -4.41
C GLU A 160 -19.26 -2.16 -4.00
N VAL A 161 -18.86 -3.39 -4.30
CA VAL A 161 -17.53 -3.90 -4.00
C VAL A 161 -16.48 -3.11 -4.79
N ALA A 162 -16.72 -2.88 -6.09
CA ALA A 162 -15.83 -2.08 -6.93
C ALA A 162 -15.64 -0.65 -6.38
N ALA A 163 -16.74 0.02 -5.99
CA ALA A 163 -16.67 1.35 -5.38
C ALA A 163 -15.89 1.36 -4.05
N ARG A 164 -16.08 0.33 -3.20
CA ARG A 164 -15.31 0.19 -1.95
C ARG A 164 -13.82 -0.08 -2.21
N LEU A 165 -13.49 -0.89 -3.21
CA LEU A 165 -12.11 -1.13 -3.61
C LEU A 165 -11.44 0.14 -4.10
N GLN A 166 -12.09 0.92 -4.95
CA GLN A 166 -11.60 2.23 -5.38
C GLN A 166 -11.28 3.16 -4.20
N GLN A 167 -12.20 3.30 -3.25
CA GLN A 167 -12.00 4.12 -2.04
C GLN A 167 -10.77 3.65 -1.25
N ARG A 168 -10.62 2.34 -1.08
CA ARG A 168 -9.50 1.75 -0.33
C ARG A 168 -8.17 1.88 -1.06
N THR A 169 -8.13 1.59 -2.36
CA THR A 169 -6.93 1.81 -3.20
C THR A 169 -6.48 3.27 -3.11
N THR A 170 -7.42 4.21 -3.15
CA THR A 170 -7.12 5.64 -2.99
C THR A 170 -6.53 5.97 -1.62
N ALA A 171 -7.06 5.35 -0.56
CA ALA A 171 -6.56 5.50 0.80
C ALA A 171 -5.17 4.87 1.00
N ILE A 172 -4.91 3.68 0.43
CA ILE A 172 -3.61 3.01 0.47
C ILE A 172 -2.55 3.84 -0.26
N MET A 173 -2.83 4.33 -1.46
CA MET A 173 -1.88 5.19 -2.19
C MET A 173 -1.67 6.53 -1.49
N ARG A 174 -2.68 7.06 -0.78
CA ARG A 174 -2.51 8.24 0.08
C ARG A 174 -1.60 7.95 1.26
N PHE A 175 -1.76 6.80 1.90
CA PHE A 175 -0.88 6.35 2.97
C PHE A 175 0.56 6.23 2.47
N ALA A 176 0.78 5.66 1.29
CA ALA A 176 2.10 5.60 0.66
C ALA A 176 2.75 6.99 0.47
N VAL A 177 1.98 8.00 0.04
CA VAL A 177 2.46 9.39 -0.03
C VAL A 177 2.83 9.93 1.36
N GLN A 178 1.97 9.71 2.36
CA GLN A 178 2.20 10.18 3.73
C GLN A 178 3.41 9.52 4.39
N SER A 179 3.72 8.27 3.99
CA SER A 179 4.90 7.52 4.41
C SER A 179 6.16 7.84 3.60
N GLY A 180 6.10 8.78 2.63
CA GLY A 180 7.25 9.18 1.81
C GLY A 180 7.71 8.12 0.81
N LEU A 181 6.87 7.13 0.49
CA LEU A 181 7.20 6.04 -0.44
C LEU A 181 7.02 6.45 -1.91
N ILE A 182 6.09 7.37 -2.16
CA ILE A 182 5.78 7.94 -3.47
C ILE A 182 5.46 9.43 -3.31
N ASP A 183 5.75 10.23 -4.34
CA ASP A 183 5.54 11.68 -4.27
C ASP A 183 4.11 12.11 -4.62
N TYR A 184 3.40 11.27 -5.38
CA TYR A 184 2.08 11.58 -5.91
C TYR A 184 1.14 10.37 -5.78
N ASN A 185 -0.16 10.63 -5.57
CA ASN A 185 -1.18 9.60 -5.49
C ASN A 185 -1.88 9.40 -6.86
N PRO A 186 -1.49 8.39 -7.66
CA PRO A 186 -2.11 8.12 -8.96
C PRO A 186 -3.57 7.65 -8.88
N ALA A 187 -4.08 7.32 -7.68
CA ALA A 187 -5.45 6.88 -7.49
C ALA A 187 -6.46 8.03 -7.39
N GLN A 188 -6.03 9.29 -7.24
CA GLN A 188 -6.94 10.45 -7.16
C GLN A 188 -7.83 10.58 -8.40
N GLU A 189 -7.25 10.34 -9.58
CA GLU A 189 -7.91 10.38 -10.89
C GLU A 189 -8.82 9.18 -11.18
N ILE A 190 -8.89 8.18 -10.28
CA ILE A 190 -9.81 7.05 -10.45
C ILE A 190 -11.25 7.49 -10.17
N THR A 191 -11.45 8.56 -9.40
CA THR A 191 -12.78 9.06 -9.01
C THR A 191 -13.68 9.28 -10.24
N GLY A 192 -14.84 8.62 -10.27
CA GLY A 192 -15.76 8.64 -11.43
C GLY A 192 -15.48 7.62 -12.54
N ALA A 193 -14.35 6.90 -12.51
CA ALA A 193 -14.03 5.89 -13.51
C ALA A 193 -14.80 4.57 -13.33
N VAL A 194 -15.45 4.34 -12.19
CA VAL A 194 -16.21 3.11 -11.86
C VAL A 194 -17.70 3.43 -11.85
N ALA A 195 -18.53 2.59 -12.49
CA ALA A 195 -19.97 2.76 -12.46
C ALA A 195 -20.50 2.70 -11.02
N THR A 196 -21.30 3.70 -10.66
CA THR A 196 -21.98 3.71 -9.36
C THR A 196 -23.27 2.90 -9.46
N ALA A 197 -23.45 1.95 -8.55
CA ALA A 197 -24.72 1.24 -8.45
C ALA A 197 -25.85 2.24 -8.19
N LYS A 198 -26.96 2.15 -8.95
CA LYS A 198 -28.18 2.87 -8.56
C LYS A 198 -28.61 2.35 -7.19
N ARG A 199 -28.62 3.24 -6.21
CA ARG A 199 -28.98 2.90 -4.84
C ARG A 199 -30.47 2.52 -4.81
N GLN A 200 -30.75 1.23 -4.65
CA GLN A 200 -32.10 0.77 -4.40
C GLN A 200 -32.38 0.90 -2.90
N HIS A 201 -33.18 1.90 -2.54
CA HIS A 201 -33.67 2.02 -1.17
C HIS A 201 -34.70 0.93 -0.92
N ARG A 202 -34.66 0.32 0.28
CA ARG A 202 -35.75 -0.55 0.72
C ARG A 202 -36.95 0.35 1.05
N ALA A 203 -38.09 0.08 0.45
CA ALA A 203 -39.31 0.84 0.72
C ALA A 203 -39.67 0.72 2.21
N ALA A 204 -39.97 1.86 2.83
CA ALA A 204 -40.57 1.86 4.16
C ALA A 204 -41.97 1.25 4.08
N LEU A 205 -42.40 0.58 5.15
CA LEU A 205 -43.77 0.10 5.23
C LEU A 205 -44.72 1.30 5.38
N GLU A 206 -45.71 1.38 4.51
CA GLU A 206 -46.75 2.41 4.62
C GLU A 206 -47.60 2.20 5.88
N LEU A 207 -48.00 3.29 6.54
CA LEU A 207 -48.74 3.24 7.82
C LEU A 207 -50.08 2.50 7.70
N ASN A 208 -50.78 2.63 6.58
CA ASN A 208 -52.02 1.91 6.27
C ASN A 208 -51.83 0.38 6.17
N ARG A 209 -50.59 -0.12 6.02
CA ARG A 209 -50.26 -1.55 5.97
C ARG A 209 -49.86 -2.14 7.31
N ILE A 210 -49.80 -1.33 8.37
CA ILE A 210 -49.53 -1.83 9.73
C ILE A 210 -50.54 -2.91 10.15
N PRO A 211 -51.86 -2.77 9.94
CA PRO A 211 -52.81 -3.82 10.29
C PRO A 211 -52.53 -5.15 9.59
N GLU A 212 -52.14 -5.10 8.31
CA GLU A 212 -51.74 -6.29 7.53
C GLU A 212 -50.49 -6.95 8.14
N LEU A 213 -49.48 -6.15 8.52
CA LEU A 213 -48.27 -6.66 9.16
C LEU A 213 -48.58 -7.35 10.49
N LEU A 214 -49.38 -6.70 11.35
CA LEU A 214 -49.75 -7.25 12.66
C LEU A 214 -50.51 -8.57 12.52
N HIS A 215 -51.45 -8.66 11.58
CA HIS A 215 -52.17 -9.90 11.29
C HIS A 215 -51.23 -11.03 10.82
N ARG A 216 -50.27 -10.72 9.94
CA ARG A 216 -49.27 -11.70 9.47
C ARG A 216 -48.34 -12.18 10.60
N ILE A 217 -48.02 -11.31 11.55
CA ILE A 217 -47.22 -11.68 12.73
C ILE A 217 -48.02 -12.63 13.64
N ASP A 218 -49.28 -12.31 13.92
CA ASP A 218 -50.15 -13.10 14.80
C ASP A 218 -50.38 -14.52 14.25
N THR A 219 -50.65 -14.61 12.95
CA THR A 219 -50.88 -15.87 12.22
C THR A 219 -49.61 -16.64 11.84
N TYR A 220 -48.42 -16.14 12.18
CA TYR A 220 -47.16 -16.81 11.84
C TYR A 220 -47.02 -18.15 12.58
N THR A 221 -47.00 -19.26 11.83
CA THR A 221 -46.94 -20.64 12.35
C THR A 221 -45.52 -21.17 12.56
N GLY A 222 -44.49 -20.33 12.35
CA GLY A 222 -43.10 -20.73 12.57
C GLY A 222 -42.68 -20.69 14.04
N ARG A 223 -41.40 -20.43 14.30
CA ARG A 223 -40.86 -20.43 15.67
C ARG A 223 -41.53 -19.34 16.54
N PRO A 224 -42.10 -19.68 17.71
CA PRO A 224 -42.71 -18.68 18.61
C PRO A 224 -41.75 -17.54 19.00
N LEU A 225 -40.48 -17.86 19.19
CA LEU A 225 -39.44 -16.88 19.51
C LEU A 225 -39.27 -15.82 18.41
N THR A 226 -39.42 -16.19 17.14
CA THR A 226 -39.33 -15.24 16.02
C THR A 226 -40.53 -14.27 16.06
N ARG A 227 -41.73 -14.77 16.35
CA ARG A 227 -42.93 -13.93 16.50
C ARG A 227 -42.74 -12.91 17.63
N LEU A 228 -42.42 -13.39 18.83
CA LEU A 228 -42.18 -12.53 20.02
C LEU A 228 -41.07 -11.50 19.78
N ALA A 229 -39.99 -11.89 19.10
CA ALA A 229 -38.90 -10.96 18.79
C ALA A 229 -39.33 -9.85 17.82
N VAL A 230 -40.14 -10.17 16.80
CA VAL A 230 -40.66 -9.17 15.86
C VAL A 230 -41.64 -8.24 16.56
N GLU A 231 -42.56 -8.78 17.37
CA GLU A 231 -43.51 -7.99 18.18
C GLU A 231 -42.77 -7.03 19.12
N LEU A 232 -41.80 -7.53 19.87
CA LEU A 232 -41.01 -6.71 20.79
C LEU A 232 -40.23 -5.63 20.02
N THR A 233 -39.67 -5.95 18.85
CA THR A 233 -38.98 -4.94 18.00
C THR A 233 -39.94 -3.84 17.55
N LEU A 234 -41.20 -4.15 17.25
CA LEU A 234 -42.20 -3.15 16.87
C LEU A 234 -42.61 -2.23 18.03
N LEU A 235 -42.43 -2.68 19.27
CA LEU A 235 -42.70 -1.88 20.46
C LEU A 235 -41.52 -0.97 20.85
N VAL A 236 -40.29 -1.47 20.75
CA VAL A 236 -39.10 -0.77 21.27
C VAL A 236 -38.14 -0.21 20.21
N PHE A 237 -38.32 -0.57 18.93
CA PHE A 237 -37.55 -0.09 17.78
C PHE A 237 -36.02 -0.23 17.88
N ILE A 238 -35.54 -1.26 18.57
CA ILE A 238 -34.10 -1.51 18.74
C ILE A 238 -33.51 -2.27 17.55
N ARG A 239 -32.18 -2.23 17.42
CA ARG A 239 -31.49 -2.97 16.36
C ARG A 239 -31.60 -4.48 16.61
N SER A 240 -31.65 -5.26 15.54
CA SER A 240 -31.75 -6.73 15.64
C SER A 240 -30.59 -7.39 16.39
N SER A 241 -29.40 -6.77 16.41
CA SER A 241 -28.28 -7.23 17.23
C SER A 241 -28.49 -6.93 18.72
N GLU A 242 -29.04 -5.78 19.07
CA GLU A 242 -29.34 -5.39 20.45
C GLU A 242 -30.36 -6.34 21.05
N LEU A 243 -31.43 -6.66 20.29
CA LEU A 243 -32.45 -7.62 20.71
C LEU A 243 -31.90 -9.04 20.87
N ARG A 244 -31.19 -9.57 19.87
CA ARG A 244 -30.74 -10.98 19.86
C ARG A 244 -29.73 -11.30 20.95
N PHE A 245 -28.96 -10.32 21.40
CA PHE A 245 -27.91 -10.52 22.41
C PHE A 245 -28.30 -10.00 23.80
N ALA A 246 -29.53 -9.50 23.97
CA ALA A 246 -30.04 -8.99 25.23
C ALA A 246 -29.85 -9.97 26.39
N ARG A 247 -29.62 -9.44 27.59
CA ARG A 247 -29.54 -10.23 28.83
C ARG A 247 -30.65 -9.81 29.79
N TRP A 248 -31.20 -10.76 30.56
CA TRP A 248 -32.23 -10.46 31.56
C TRP A 248 -31.78 -9.43 32.60
N SER A 249 -30.48 -9.39 32.92
CA SER A 249 -29.90 -8.39 33.82
C SER A 249 -29.97 -6.94 33.31
N GLU A 250 -30.30 -6.73 32.04
CA GLU A 250 -30.45 -5.41 31.43
C GLU A 250 -31.87 -4.85 31.57
N VAL A 251 -32.83 -5.68 32.01
CA VAL A 251 -34.23 -5.31 32.14
C VAL A 251 -34.58 -5.21 33.63
N ASP A 252 -34.91 -4.01 34.05
CA ASP A 252 -35.51 -3.74 35.34
C ASP A 252 -37.03 -3.68 35.19
N PHE A 253 -37.70 -4.73 35.69
CA PHE A 253 -39.16 -4.83 35.63
C PHE A 253 -39.86 -3.97 36.69
N GLU A 254 -39.16 -3.56 37.76
CA GLU A 254 -39.75 -2.68 38.78
C GLU A 254 -39.87 -1.26 38.22
N THR A 255 -38.84 -0.78 37.53
CA THR A 255 -38.82 0.54 36.90
C THR A 255 -39.29 0.54 35.45
N ALA A 256 -39.62 -0.63 34.89
CA ALA A 256 -39.96 -0.83 33.47
C ALA A 256 -38.89 -0.21 32.53
N MET A 257 -37.61 -0.43 32.86
CA MET A 257 -36.50 0.15 32.13
C MET A 257 -35.64 -0.94 31.50
N TRP A 258 -35.36 -0.80 30.21
CA TRP A 258 -34.36 -1.63 29.53
C TRP A 258 -33.11 -0.80 29.23
N THR A 259 -32.00 -1.15 29.88
CA THR A 259 -30.70 -0.50 29.69
C THR A 259 -29.86 -1.29 28.69
N ILE A 260 -29.66 -0.76 27.48
CA ILE A 260 -28.88 -1.44 26.45
C ILE A 260 -27.40 -1.13 26.65
N SER A 261 -26.62 -2.16 26.97
CA SER A 261 -25.18 -2.00 27.21
C SER A 261 -24.43 -1.63 25.92
N PHE A 262 -23.65 -0.56 26.01
CA PHE A 262 -22.94 0.08 24.89
C PHE A 262 -21.95 -0.81 24.14
N GLN A 263 -21.40 -1.86 24.78
CA GLN A 263 -20.40 -2.77 24.19
C GLN A 263 -20.87 -3.50 22.90
N ARG A 264 -22.13 -3.32 22.49
CA ARG A 264 -22.75 -3.99 21.33
C ARG A 264 -23.09 -3.02 20.18
N GLY A 265 -22.79 -1.72 20.32
CA GLY A 265 -22.99 -0.68 19.32
C GLY A 265 -21.68 -0.10 18.75
N LEU A 266 -21.61 0.07 17.43
CA LEU A 266 -20.42 0.51 16.66
C LEU A 266 -20.06 2.02 16.79
N SER A 267 -20.34 2.72 17.90
CA SER A 267 -20.09 4.18 17.97
C SER A 267 -19.87 4.71 19.38
N THR A 268 -18.64 5.04 19.74
CA THR A 268 -18.23 5.60 21.06
C THR A 268 -18.83 7.00 21.33
N SER A 269 -20.04 7.07 21.90
CA SER A 269 -20.51 8.15 22.77
C SER A 269 -21.97 7.90 23.21
N ASP A 270 -22.17 7.85 24.53
CA ASP A 270 -23.42 7.80 25.33
C ASP A 270 -24.29 6.52 25.35
N ASN A 271 -24.65 6.10 26.57
CA ASN A 271 -25.57 5.00 26.87
C ASN A 271 -27.00 5.36 26.45
N GLY A 272 -27.62 4.55 25.59
CA GLY A 272 -29.05 4.66 25.26
C GLY A 272 -29.92 4.01 26.33
N ARG A 273 -30.87 4.76 26.90
CA ARG A 273 -31.93 4.21 27.79
C ARG A 273 -33.25 4.14 27.05
N LEU A 274 -33.97 3.03 27.19
CA LEU A 274 -35.33 2.87 26.68
C LEU A 274 -36.29 2.61 27.83
N TRP A 275 -37.38 3.37 27.85
CA TRP A 275 -38.48 3.21 28.79
C TRP A 275 -39.49 2.25 28.17
N LEU A 276 -39.79 1.14 28.86
CA LEU A 276 -40.88 0.25 28.47
C LEU A 276 -42.16 0.86 29.04
N SER A 277 -43.13 1.22 28.19
CA SER A 277 -44.41 1.70 28.72
C SER A 277 -45.17 0.52 29.37
N LYS A 278 -45.85 0.81 30.47
CA LYS A 278 -46.82 -0.11 31.08
C LYS A 278 -48.03 -0.31 30.17
#